data_AF-A0A7W8UJ97-F1
#
_entry.id   AF-A0A7W8UJ97-F1
#
_cell.length_a   1.000
_cell.length_b   1.000
_cell.length_c   1.000
_cell.angle_alpha   90.00
_cell.angle_beta   90.00
_cell.angle_gamma   90.00
#
_symmetry.space_group_name_H-M   'P 1'
#
loop_
_entity.id
_entity.type
_entity.pdbx_description
1 polymer ?
#
loop_
_entity_poly.entity_id
_entity_poly.type
_entity_poly.pdbx_seq_one_letter_code
_entity_poly.pdbx_strand_id
1 'polypeptide(L)'
;MTRALKPQWHNLAFSGLILHEILDHPLDDETPQARLKQVGMMTILYSMNQSHQKLTLSNIMEITALTRSGVKETVDLLVKRGMLKETLVKNSMGRGTARQFEISEKLLEKLSAFGAGSVSDFN
;
A
#
# COMPACT_ATOMS: atom_id res chain seq x y z
N MET A 1 21.18 9.71 17.43
CA MET A 1 20.78 10.10 16.06
C MET A 1 20.43 8.93 15.13
N THR A 2 20.40 7.68 15.61
CA THR A 2 20.08 6.47 14.81
C THR A 2 18.58 6.18 14.65
N ARG A 3 17.71 6.72 15.51
CA ARG A 3 16.27 6.40 15.53
C ARG A 3 15.46 7.12 14.45
N ALA A 4 15.88 8.31 14.01
CA ALA A 4 15.22 9.08 12.95
C ALA A 4 15.56 8.59 11.53
N LEU A 5 16.69 7.90 11.36
CA LEU A 5 17.12 7.32 10.09
C LEU A 5 16.31 6.08 9.71
N LYS A 6 15.91 5.24 10.69
CA LYS A 6 15.18 3.99 10.45
C LYS A 6 13.85 4.17 9.70
N PRO A 7 12.97 5.13 10.06
CA PRO A 7 11.73 5.39 9.32
C PRO A 7 11.99 5.88 7.89
N GLN A 8 13.00 6.73 7.70
CA GLN A 8 13.32 7.31 6.39
C GLN A 8 13.82 6.23 5.41
N TRP A 9 14.69 5.33 5.86
CA TRP A 9 15.14 4.18 5.07
C TRP A 9 14.00 3.23 4.73
N HIS A 10 13.07 3.00 5.67
CA HIS A 10 11.93 2.13 5.43
C HIS A 10 10.97 2.72 4.40
N ASN A 11 10.74 4.05 4.43
CA ASN A 11 9.94 4.74 3.41
C ASN A 11 10.60 4.70 2.03
N LEU A 12 11.92 4.88 1.96
CA LEU A 12 12.66 4.81 0.70
C LEU A 12 12.65 3.40 0.10
N ALA A 13 12.94 2.39 0.92
CA ALA A 13 12.88 0.98 0.51
C ALA A 13 11.47 0.60 0.04
N PHE A 14 10.44 1.04 0.76
CA PHE A 14 9.05 0.81 0.35
C PHE A 14 8.74 1.48 -0.98
N SER A 15 9.17 2.73 -1.17
CA SER A 15 8.97 3.48 -2.42
C SER A 15 9.63 2.78 -3.62
N GLY A 16 10.88 2.34 -3.46
CA GLY A 16 11.58 1.57 -4.49
C GLY A 16 10.87 0.25 -4.82
N LEU A 17 10.45 -0.49 -3.78
CA LEU A 17 9.74 -1.75 -3.95
C LEU A 17 8.41 -1.57 -4.69
N ILE A 18 7.58 -0.59 -4.33
CA ILE A 18 6.30 -0.38 -5.02
C ILE A 18 6.49 0.08 -6.47
N LEU A 19 7.52 0.88 -6.76
CA LEU A 19 7.84 1.29 -8.12
C LEU A 19 8.20 0.06 -8.96
N HIS A 20 9.04 -0.83 -8.42
CA HIS A 20 9.40 -2.08 -9.07
C HIS A 20 8.20 -3.01 -9.28
N GLU A 21 7.39 -3.21 -8.24
CA GLU A 21 6.22 -4.12 -8.33
C GLU A 21 5.11 -3.59 -9.25
N ILE A 22 5.01 -2.28 -9.48
CA ILE A 22 3.91 -1.68 -10.27
C ILE A 22 4.35 -1.25 -11.67
N LEU A 23 5.49 -0.58 -11.81
CA LEU A 23 5.93 -0.03 -13.09
C LEU A 23 6.61 -1.09 -13.96
N ASP A 24 7.44 -1.93 -13.36
CA ASP A 24 8.22 -2.95 -14.10
C ASP A 24 7.38 -4.21 -14.40
N HIS A 25 6.27 -4.40 -13.68
CA HIS A 25 5.40 -5.56 -13.80
C HIS A 25 3.94 -5.14 -14.08
N PRO A 26 3.61 -4.56 -15.24
CA PRO A 26 2.23 -4.19 -15.56
C PRO A 26 1.28 -5.40 -15.50
N LEU A 27 0.04 -5.18 -15.07
CA LEU A 27 -1.04 -6.16 -15.27
C LEU A 27 -1.51 -6.11 -16.74
N ASP A 28 -2.13 -7.21 -17.21
CA ASP A 28 -2.76 -7.22 -18.54
C ASP A 28 -3.81 -6.11 -18.66
N ASP A 29 -3.79 -5.40 -19.78
CA ASP A 29 -4.66 -4.25 -20.12
C ASP A 29 -4.60 -3.07 -19.14
N GLU A 30 -3.58 -3.00 -18.30
CA GLU A 30 -3.38 -1.92 -17.35
C GLU A 30 -2.83 -0.66 -18.01
N THR A 31 -3.57 0.44 -17.92
CA THR A 31 -3.12 1.71 -18.49
C THR A 31 -1.96 2.30 -17.68
N PRO A 32 -1.06 3.07 -18.31
CA PRO A 32 -0.03 3.82 -17.58
C PRO A 32 -0.60 4.73 -16.48
N GLN A 33 -1.76 5.34 -16.72
CA GLN A 33 -2.45 6.16 -15.73
C GLN A 33 -2.89 5.36 -14.50
N ALA A 34 -3.39 4.13 -14.70
CA ALA A 34 -3.77 3.25 -13.60
C ALA A 34 -2.56 2.86 -12.73
N ARG A 35 -1.39 2.65 -13.34
CA ARG A 35 -0.14 2.39 -12.60
C ARG A 35 0.29 3.58 -11.75
N LEU A 36 0.25 4.80 -12.29
CA LEU A 36 0.57 6.01 -11.52
C LEU A 36 -0.37 6.19 -10.33
N LYS A 37 -1.68 5.93 -10.51
CA LYS A 37 -2.65 5.95 -9.41
C LYS A 37 -2.33 4.91 -8.35
N GLN A 38 -1.93 3.70 -8.73
CA GLN A 38 -1.54 2.65 -7.79
C GLN A 38 -0.29 3.00 -6.98
N VAL A 39 0.75 3.56 -7.62
CA VAL A 39 1.95 4.04 -6.90
C VAL A 39 1.56 5.08 -5.86
N GLY A 40 0.78 6.10 -6.25
CA GLY A 40 0.30 7.12 -5.32
C GLY A 40 -0.55 6.53 -4.19
N MET A 41 -1.45 5.60 -4.51
CA MET A 41 -2.31 4.94 -3.53
C MET A 41 -1.49 4.12 -2.51
N MET A 42 -0.52 3.31 -2.95
CA MET A 42 0.32 2.54 -2.03
C MET A 42 1.13 3.42 -1.08
N THR A 43 1.65 4.56 -1.55
CA THR A 43 2.33 5.55 -0.69
C THR A 43 1.41 6.08 0.41
N ILE A 44 0.16 6.41 0.08
CA ILE A 44 -0.83 6.89 1.05
C ILE A 44 -1.21 5.77 2.03
N LEU A 45 -1.53 4.58 1.54
CA LEU A 45 -1.90 3.43 2.36
C LEU A 45 -0.78 3.04 3.34
N TYR A 46 0.47 3.12 2.89
CA TYR A 46 1.61 2.85 3.75
C TYR A 46 1.77 3.90 4.85
N SER A 47 1.61 5.19 4.53
CA SER A 47 1.59 6.27 5.54
C SER A 47 0.45 6.11 6.56
N MET A 48 -0.75 5.75 6.09
CA MET A 48 -1.89 5.44 6.95
C MET A 48 -1.59 4.26 7.89
N ASN A 49 -0.98 3.19 7.36
CA ASN A 49 -0.61 2.00 8.13
C ASN A 49 0.43 2.33 9.21
N GLN A 50 1.44 3.13 8.89
CA GLN A 50 2.44 3.61 9.86
C GLN A 50 1.81 4.47 10.97
N SER A 51 0.73 5.18 10.65
CA SER A 51 -0.06 5.97 11.61
C SER A 51 -1.12 5.15 12.35
N HIS A 52 -1.09 3.82 12.22
CA HIS A 52 -2.06 2.88 12.79
C HIS A 52 -3.53 3.16 12.41
N GLN A 53 -3.75 3.80 11.26
CA GLN A 53 -5.09 4.03 10.73
C GLN A 53 -5.58 2.79 9.96
N LYS A 54 -6.84 2.40 10.19
CA LYS A 54 -7.45 1.29 9.45
C LYS A 54 -7.59 1.66 7.98
N LEU A 55 -7.14 0.78 7.08
CA LEU A 55 -7.26 0.96 5.64
C LEU A 55 -8.66 0.52 5.19
N THR A 56 -9.68 1.26 5.58
CA THR A 56 -11.05 1.02 5.10
C THR A 56 -11.35 1.89 3.89
N LEU A 57 -12.28 1.47 3.04
CA LEU A 57 -12.69 2.25 1.87
C LEU A 57 -13.10 3.69 2.26
N SER A 58 -13.78 3.87 3.40
CA SER A 58 -14.19 5.19 3.90
C SER A 58 -12.99 6.06 4.31
N ASN A 59 -12.05 5.53 5.09
CA ASN A 59 -10.88 6.29 5.54
C ASN A 59 -9.98 6.68 4.35
N ILE A 60 -9.84 5.79 3.37
CA ILE A 60 -9.06 6.07 2.17
C ILE A 60 -9.72 7.19 1.37
N MET A 61 -11.03 7.17 1.19
CA MET A 61 -11.77 8.26 0.54
C MET A 61 -11.58 9.59 1.28
N GLU A 62 -11.66 9.57 2.61
CA GLU A 62 -11.49 10.77 3.46
C GLU A 62 -10.09 11.39 3.27
N ILE A 63 -9.05 10.57 3.33
CA ILE A 63 -7.65 11.05 3.23
C ILE A 63 -7.28 11.48 1.82
N THR A 64 -7.78 10.77 0.80
CA THR A 64 -7.43 11.06 -0.60
C THR A 64 -8.34 12.10 -1.24
N ALA A 65 -9.48 12.43 -0.61
CA ALA A 65 -10.58 13.20 -1.19
C ALA A 65 -11.10 12.64 -2.54
N LEU A 66 -10.81 11.37 -2.84
CA LEU A 66 -11.27 10.72 -4.07
C LEU A 66 -12.70 10.20 -3.91
N THR A 67 -13.38 10.06 -5.04
CA THR A 67 -14.69 9.41 -5.08
C THR A 67 -14.56 7.92 -4.71
N ARG A 68 -15.67 7.34 -4.26
CA ARG A 68 -15.75 5.90 -3.98
C ARG A 68 -15.30 5.04 -5.16
N SER A 69 -15.69 5.40 -6.38
CA SER A 69 -15.30 4.68 -7.59
C SER A 69 -13.80 4.81 -7.85
N GLY A 70 -13.23 6.02 -7.73
CA GLY A 70 -11.79 6.24 -7.95
C GLY A 70 -10.91 5.47 -6.98
N VAL A 71 -11.30 5.40 -5.69
CA VAL A 71 -10.60 4.56 -4.71
C VAL A 71 -10.78 3.08 -5.05
N LYS A 72 -12.02 2.65 -5.31
CA LYS A 72 -12.34 1.24 -5.61
C LYS A 72 -11.54 0.73 -6.81
N GLU A 73 -11.56 1.45 -7.92
CA GLU A 73 -10.82 1.08 -9.14
C GLU A 73 -9.33 0.85 -8.86
N THR A 74 -8.71 1.75 -8.09
CA THR A 74 -7.28 1.66 -7.80
C THR A 74 -6.97 0.54 -6.81
N VAL A 75 -7.77 0.41 -5.75
CA VAL A 75 -7.56 -0.62 -4.71
C VAL A 75 -7.85 -2.02 -5.25
N ASP A 76 -8.84 -2.18 -6.12
CA ASP A 76 -9.16 -3.47 -6.73
C ASP A 76 -7.99 -3.99 -7.58
N LEU A 77 -7.27 -3.11 -8.29
CA LEU A 77 -6.04 -3.47 -9.00
C LEU A 77 -4.91 -3.90 -8.05
N LEU A 78 -4.74 -3.20 -6.93
CA LEU A 78 -3.74 -3.55 -5.91
C LEU A 78 -4.04 -4.88 -5.22
N VAL A 79 -5.33 -5.20 -5.02
CA VAL A 79 -5.78 -6.51 -4.55
C VAL A 79 -5.52 -7.59 -5.61
N LYS A 80 -5.87 -7.34 -6.88
CA LYS A 80 -5.60 -8.25 -8.00
C LYS A 80 -4.11 -8.57 -8.14
N ARG A 81 -3.24 -7.59 -7.89
CA ARG A 81 -1.78 -7.72 -7.90
C ARG A 81 -1.23 -8.45 -6.67
N GLY A 82 -2.02 -8.65 -5.62
CA GLY A 82 -1.58 -9.24 -4.36
C GLY A 82 -0.75 -8.31 -3.46
N MET A 83 -0.79 -6.99 -3.71
CA MET A 83 -0.16 -5.99 -2.83
C MET A 83 -1.05 -5.64 -1.64
N LEU A 84 -2.36 -5.80 -1.78
CA LEU A 84 -3.33 -5.64 -0.71
C LEU A 84 -4.12 -6.93 -0.49
N LYS A 85 -4.42 -7.22 0.76
CA LYS A 85 -5.37 -8.26 1.18
C LYS A 85 -6.68 -7.59 1.54
N GLU A 86 -7.78 -8.05 0.96
CA GLU A 86 -9.12 -7.58 1.28
C GLU A 86 -9.77 -8.46 2.35
N THR A 87 -10.46 -7.84 3.31
CA THR A 87 -11.35 -8.48 4.26
C THR A 87 -12.69 -7.75 4.35
N LEU A 88 -13.77 -8.51 4.53
CA LEU A 88 -15.09 -7.96 4.80
C LEU A 88 -15.32 -7.92 6.31
N VAL A 89 -15.44 -6.72 6.87
CA VAL A 89 -15.69 -6.49 8.29
C VAL A 89 -17.09 -5.91 8.50
N LYS A 90 -17.67 -6.09 9.69
CA LYS A 90 -18.91 -5.37 10.05
C LYS A 90 -18.62 -3.87 10.05
N ASN A 91 -19.50 -3.08 9.43
CA ASN A 91 -19.34 -1.63 9.46
C ASN A 91 -19.50 -1.07 10.89
N SER A 92 -18.97 0.12 11.13
CA SER A 92 -19.02 0.80 12.44
C SER A 92 -20.44 1.02 12.97
N MET A 93 -21.45 1.01 12.09
CA MET A 93 -22.87 1.18 12.41
C MET A 93 -23.59 -0.15 12.72
N GLY A 94 -22.89 -1.30 12.69
CA GLY A 94 -23.45 -2.62 12.98
C GLY A 94 -24.50 -3.12 11.97
N ARG A 95 -24.67 -2.42 10.84
CA ARG A 95 -25.68 -2.69 9.80
C ARG A 95 -25.02 -2.58 8.43
N GLY A 96 -24.42 -3.68 7.98
CA GLY A 96 -23.75 -3.80 6.67
C GLY A 96 -22.28 -4.25 6.75
N THR A 97 -21.68 -4.52 5.60
CA THR A 97 -20.27 -4.92 5.45
C THR A 97 -19.43 -3.75 4.95
N ALA A 98 -18.25 -3.55 5.55
CA ALA A 98 -17.23 -2.62 5.09
C ALA A 98 -16.04 -3.41 4.52
N ARG A 99 -15.47 -2.92 3.42
CA ARG A 99 -14.21 -3.44 2.89
C ARG A 99 -13.07 -2.83 3.70
N GLN A 100 -12.24 -3.69 4.28
CA GLN A 100 -11.01 -3.34 4.94
C GLN A 100 -9.85 -3.99 4.19
N PHE A 101 -8.74 -3.28 4.12
CA PHE A 101 -7.54 -3.70 3.43
C PHE A 101 -6.37 -3.78 4.40
N GLU A 102 -5.41 -4.63 4.06
CA GLU A 102 -4.12 -4.75 4.73
C GLU A 102 -3.03 -4.83 3.66
N ILE A 103 -1.86 -4.25 3.93
CA ILE A 103 -0.69 -4.44 3.07
C ILE A 103 -0.29 -5.91 3.17
N SER A 104 -0.11 -6.57 2.03
CA SER A 104 0.13 -8.01 2.03
C SER A 104 1.42 -8.36 2.76
N GLU A 105 1.37 -9.43 3.55
CA GLU A 105 2.53 -9.95 4.29
C GLU A 105 3.71 -10.22 3.35
N LYS A 106 3.43 -10.79 2.17
CA LYS A 106 4.42 -11.02 1.11
C LYS A 106 5.15 -9.74 0.68
N LEU A 107 4.45 -8.60 0.61
CA LEU A 107 5.09 -7.32 0.26
C LEU A 107 5.97 -6.82 1.41
N LEU A 108 5.54 -7.00 2.66
CA LEU A 108 6.31 -6.63 3.85
C LEU A 108 7.54 -7.53 4.04
N GLU A 109 7.43 -8.82 3.71
CA GLU A 109 8.55 -9.76 3.69
C GLU A 109 9.61 -9.33 2.68
N LYS A 110 9.20 -9.02 1.43
CA LYS A 110 10.10 -8.47 0.40
C LYS A 110 10.80 -7.20 0.88
N LEU A 111 10.07 -6.31 1.54
CA LEU A 111 10.61 -5.07 2.09
C LEU A 111 11.65 -5.31 3.19
N SER A 112 11.39 -6.29 4.08
CA SER A 112 12.32 -6.67 5.14
C SER A 112 13.61 -7.28 4.59
N ALA A 113 13.51 -8.08 3.51
CA ALA A 113 14.67 -8.65 2.82
C ALA A 113 15.55 -7.57 2.20
N PHE A 114 14.95 -6.53 1.60
CA PHE A 114 15.68 -5.36 1.11
C PHE A 114 16.43 -4.61 2.22
N GLY A 115 15.80 -4.42 3.38
CA GLY A 115 16.43 -3.75 4.52
C GLY A 115 17.51 -4.58 5.24
N ALA A 116 17.46 -5.91 5.15
CA ALA A 116 18.46 -6.79 5.73
C ALA A 116 19.74 -6.87 4.87
N GLY A 117 19.61 -6.88 3.54
CA GLY A 117 20.75 -6.88 2.62
C GLY A 117 21.51 -5.55 2.60
N SER A 118 20.86 -4.42 2.85
CA SER A 118 21.54 -3.12 2.85
C SER A 118 22.38 -2.83 4.09
N VAL A 119 22.32 -3.66 5.14
CA VAL A 119 23.13 -3.48 6.37
C VAL A 119 24.43 -4.29 6.32
N SER A 120 24.47 -5.39 5.55
CA SER A 120 25.69 -6.21 5.39
C SER A 120 26.74 -5.58 4.50
N ASP A 121 26.36 -4.66 3.62
CA ASP A 121 27.26 -4.11 2.59
C ASP A 121 27.99 -2.83 3.04
N PHE A 122 27.87 -2.45 4.32
CA PHE A 122 28.49 -1.24 4.91
C PHE A 122 29.37 -1.51 6.15
N ASN A 123 29.81 -2.75 6.36
CA ASN A 123 30.80 -3.08 7.40
C ASN A 123 32.11 -3.58 6.81
#